data_AF-A0A1I1IQN8-F1
#
_entry.id   AF-A0A1I1IQN8-F1
#
_cell.length_a   1.000
_cell.length_b   1.000
_cell.length_c   1.000
_cell.angle_alpha   90.00
_cell.angle_beta   90.00
_cell.angle_gamma   90.00
#
_symmetry.space_group_name_H-M   'P 1'
#
loop_
_entity.id
_entity.type
_entity.pdbx_description
1 polymer ?
#
loop_
_entity_poly.entity_id
_entity_poly.type
_entity_poly.pdbx_seq_one_letter_code
_entity_poly.pdbx_strand_id
1 'polypeptide(L)'
;MSSNIRISKNCEFCGTEYIAKTTKTRYCSHTCNSRAYKANLKKKKVEGTMKEVKINRNSKELEVLTYKDFLNVRETALLLGCSTRTVYRLIQDGSIKAVNLSQRLIRINKKSLNSLIPQA
;
A
#
# COMPACT_ATOMS: atom_id res chain seq x y z
N MET A 1 32.89 -22.78 -31.36
CA MET A 1 33.47 -21.42 -31.21
C MET A 1 33.54 -21.06 -29.74
N SER A 2 34.70 -21.25 -29.09
CA SER A 2 34.92 -20.79 -27.72
C SER A 2 35.58 -19.42 -27.76
N SER A 3 34.80 -18.37 -27.54
CA SER A 3 35.37 -17.05 -27.30
C SER A 3 35.93 -17.03 -25.87
N ASN A 4 37.27 -17.02 -25.74
CA ASN A 4 38.00 -16.94 -24.46
C ASN A 4 37.90 -15.52 -23.86
N ILE A 5 36.68 -15.09 -23.58
CA ILE A 5 36.37 -13.76 -23.08
C ILE A 5 36.63 -13.73 -21.57
N ARG A 6 37.47 -12.80 -21.11
CA ARG A 6 37.72 -12.52 -19.70
C ARG A 6 37.35 -11.06 -19.46
N ILE A 7 36.30 -10.81 -18.69
CA ILE A 7 35.79 -9.46 -18.41
C ILE A 7 35.78 -9.26 -16.88
N SER A 8 36.39 -8.20 -16.37
CA SER A 8 36.22 -7.82 -14.97
C SER A 8 34.83 -7.20 -14.76
N LYS A 9 34.10 -7.69 -13.75
CA LYS A 9 32.77 -7.22 -13.39
C LYS A 9 32.60 -7.22 -11.89
N ASN A 10 31.68 -6.40 -11.40
CA ASN A 10 31.29 -6.42 -10.00
C ASN A 10 30.05 -7.31 -9.82
N CYS A 11 30.04 -8.13 -8.76
CA CYS A 11 28.92 -9.00 -8.45
C CYS A 11 27.70 -8.19 -8.04
N GLU A 12 26.56 -8.41 -8.70
CA GLU A 12 25.31 -7.69 -8.40
C GLU A 12 24.75 -7.98 -6.99
N PHE A 13 25.23 -9.03 -6.32
CA PHE A 13 24.78 -9.41 -4.98
C PHE A 13 25.72 -8.94 -3.86
N CYS A 14 27.02 -9.23 -3.97
CA CYS A 14 28.00 -8.93 -2.91
C CYS A 14 28.94 -7.78 -3.25
N GLY A 15 28.85 -7.18 -4.43
CA GLY A 15 29.66 -6.03 -4.85
C GLY A 15 31.13 -6.34 -5.16
N THR A 16 31.61 -7.55 -4.89
CA THR A 16 33.01 -7.93 -5.13
C THR A 16 33.32 -8.02 -6.62
N GLU A 17 34.51 -7.56 -7.01
CA GLU A 17 35.01 -7.71 -8.37
C GLU A 17 35.36 -9.19 -8.66
N TYR A 18 35.05 -9.64 -9.88
CA TYR A 18 35.35 -10.99 -10.35
C TYR A 18 35.57 -11.01 -11.86
N ILE A 19 36.28 -12.04 -12.33
CA ILE A 19 36.56 -12.23 -13.76
C ILE A 19 35.50 -13.14 -14.37
N ALA A 20 34.60 -12.56 -15.14
CA ALA A 20 33.57 -13.24 -15.92
C ALA A 20 34.16 -13.92 -17.16
N LYS A 21 33.80 -15.19 -17.37
CA LYS A 21 34.15 -15.95 -18.59
C LYS A 21 33.14 -15.78 -19.73
N THR A 22 32.01 -15.15 -19.45
CA THR A 22 30.90 -14.95 -20.41
C THR A 22 30.27 -13.58 -20.19
N THR A 23 29.66 -13.02 -21.24
CA THR A 23 28.97 -11.73 -21.14
C THR A 23 27.73 -11.78 -20.24
N LYS A 24 27.10 -12.95 -20.10
CA LYS A 24 25.86 -13.15 -19.32
C LYS A 24 26.07 -13.43 -17.83
N THR A 25 27.30 -13.69 -17.37
CA THR A 25 27.54 -13.91 -15.93
C THR A 25 27.40 -12.60 -15.17
N ARG A 26 26.56 -12.63 -14.12
CA ARG A 26 26.14 -11.49 -13.28
C ARG A 26 26.66 -11.55 -11.84
N TYR A 27 27.11 -12.74 -11.41
CA TYR A 27 27.52 -13.00 -10.03
C TYR A 27 28.89 -13.69 -10.00
N CYS A 28 29.64 -13.46 -8.93
CA CYS A 28 30.96 -14.06 -8.73
C CYS A 28 30.92 -15.57 -8.46
N SER A 29 29.78 -16.11 -8.00
CA SER A 29 29.64 -17.51 -7.61
C SER A 29 28.18 -17.98 -7.66
N HIS A 30 27.99 -19.30 -7.70
CA HIS A 30 26.66 -19.92 -7.64
C HIS A 30 25.90 -19.59 -6.34
N THR A 31 26.62 -19.43 -5.22
CA THR A 31 26.03 -19.06 -3.93
C THR A 31 25.42 -17.66 -3.97
N CYS A 32 26.11 -16.69 -4.57
CA CYS A 32 25.59 -15.33 -4.76
C CYS A 32 24.35 -15.30 -5.67
N ASN A 33 24.36 -16.09 -6.75
CA ASN A 33 23.19 -16.23 -7.62
C ASN A 33 21.97 -16.79 -6.87
N SER A 34 22.14 -17.86 -6.09
CA SER A 34 21.06 -18.47 -5.31
C SER A 34 20.49 -17.50 -4.26
N ARG A 35 21.35 -16.74 -3.57
CA ARG A 35 20.92 -15.73 -2.59
C ARG A 35 20.16 -14.59 -3.25
N ALA A 36 20.66 -14.06 -4.37
CA ALA A 36 19.99 -13.01 -5.13
C ALA A 36 18.60 -13.47 -5.63
N TYR A 37 18.49 -14.70 -6.13
CA TYR A 37 17.22 -15.28 -6.56
C TYR A 37 16.19 -15.33 -5.41
N LYS A 38 16.58 -15.84 -4.23
CA LYS A 38 15.70 -15.88 -3.04
C LYS A 38 15.30 -14.49 -2.57
N ALA A 39 16.23 -13.52 -2.59
CA ALA A 39 15.94 -12.13 -2.22
C ALA A 39 14.92 -11.49 -3.18
N ASN A 40 15.07 -11.72 -4.49
CA ASN A 40 14.13 -11.21 -5.49
C ASN A 40 12.74 -11.84 -5.37
N LEU A 41 12.65 -13.14 -5.07
CA LEU A 41 11.36 -13.77 -4.77
C LEU A 41 10.68 -13.16 -3.54
N LYS A 42 11.44 -12.88 -2.48
CA LYS A 42 10.90 -12.22 -1.28
C LYS A 42 10.38 -10.81 -1.60
N LYS A 43 11.15 -10.01 -2.35
CA LYS A 43 10.73 -8.67 -2.81
C LYS A 43 9.44 -8.72 -3.63
N LYS A 44 9.36 -9.63 -4.61
CA LYS A 44 8.14 -9.82 -5.43
C LYS A 44 6.91 -10.17 -4.59
N LYS A 45 7.05 -11.03 -3.57
CA LYS A 45 5.94 -11.35 -2.65
C LYS A 45 5.45 -10.12 -1.90
N VAL A 46 6.37 -9.34 -1.31
CA VAL A 46 6.03 -8.11 -0.57
C VAL A 46 5.37 -7.08 -1.49
N GLU A 47 5.94 -6.85 -2.67
CA GLU A 47 5.38 -5.92 -3.66
C GLU A 47 4.00 -6.35 -4.17
N GLY A 48 3.77 -7.65 -4.37
CA GLY A 48 2.46 -8.21 -4.74
C GLY A 48 1.40 -7.88 -3.69
N THR A 49 1.68 -8.17 -2.42
CA THR A 49 0.76 -7.87 -1.31
C THR A 49 0.50 -6.36 -1.19
N MET A 50 1.52 -5.51 -1.35
CA MET A 50 1.33 -4.05 -1.28
C MET A 50 0.48 -3.51 -2.45
N LYS A 51 0.57 -4.11 -3.65
CA LYS A 51 -0.23 -3.71 -4.82
C LYS A 51 -1.68 -4.16 -4.68
N GLU A 52 -1.94 -5.39 -4.22
CA GLU A 52 -3.29 -5.90 -3.97
C GLU A 52 -4.05 -5.07 -2.91
N VAL A 53 -3.34 -4.62 -1.87
CA VAL A 53 -3.90 -3.79 -0.80
C VAL A 53 -4.25 -2.37 -1.29
N LYS A 54 -3.53 -1.82 -2.27
CA LYS A 54 -3.77 -0.46 -2.79
C LYS A 54 -4.83 -0.41 -3.90
N ILE A 55 -4.91 -1.41 -4.78
CA ILE A 55 -5.78 -1.36 -5.97
C ILE A 55 -7.24 -1.64 -5.62
N ASN A 56 -7.53 -2.49 -4.61
CA ASN A 56 -8.91 -2.85 -4.27
C ASN A 56 -9.68 -1.85 -3.39
N ARG A 57 -9.02 -0.86 -2.79
CA ARG A 57 -9.66 0.02 -1.79
C ARG A 57 -10.13 1.37 -2.33
N ASN A 58 -9.56 1.87 -3.42
CA ASN A 58 -9.72 3.30 -3.73
C ASN A 58 -10.83 3.64 -4.74
N SER A 59 -11.19 2.76 -5.68
CA SER A 59 -12.16 3.11 -6.75
C SER A 59 -13.57 2.58 -6.50
N LYS A 60 -13.74 1.30 -6.13
CA LYS A 60 -15.07 0.71 -5.87
C LYS A 60 -15.74 1.19 -4.58
N GLU A 61 -14.96 1.57 -3.57
CA GLU A 61 -15.51 1.98 -2.27
C GLU A 61 -16.15 3.38 -2.35
N LEU A 62 -15.68 4.26 -3.25
CA LEU A 62 -16.18 5.63 -3.37
C LEU A 62 -17.55 5.73 -4.04
N GLU A 63 -17.82 4.92 -5.05
CA GLU A 63 -19.13 4.87 -5.71
C GLU A 63 -20.22 4.29 -4.81
N VAL A 64 -19.89 3.35 -3.92
CA VAL A 64 -20.86 2.80 -2.95
C VAL A 64 -21.20 3.83 -1.86
N LEU A 65 -20.30 4.77 -1.58
CA LEU A 65 -20.49 5.81 -0.56
C LEU A 65 -21.45 6.92 -0.97
N THR A 66 -21.69 7.10 -2.26
CA THR A 66 -22.65 8.11 -2.73
C THR A 66 -24.08 7.72 -2.34
N TYR A 67 -24.43 6.44 -2.41
CA TYR A 67 -25.78 5.92 -2.18
C TYR A 67 -26.13 5.58 -0.72
N LYS A 68 -25.15 5.49 0.18
CA LYS A 68 -25.44 5.21 1.60
C LYS A 68 -25.86 6.48 2.35
N ASP A 69 -27.03 6.42 3.01
CA ASP A 69 -27.51 7.47 3.91
C ASP A 69 -26.75 7.51 5.25
N PHE A 70 -26.33 6.35 5.74
CA PHE A 70 -25.60 6.20 6.99
C PHE A 70 -24.18 5.70 6.72
N LEU A 71 -23.21 6.43 7.26
CA LEU A 71 -21.79 6.16 7.09
C LEU A 71 -21.22 5.56 8.37
N ASN A 72 -20.23 4.69 8.21
CA ASN A 72 -19.35 4.29 9.31
C ASN A 72 -18.21 5.30 9.49
N VAL A 73 -17.49 5.22 10.62
CA VAL A 73 -16.41 6.17 10.94
C VAL A 73 -15.28 6.19 9.90
N ARG A 74 -14.95 5.03 9.29
CA ARG A 74 -13.91 4.95 8.25
C ARG A 74 -14.37 5.61 6.95
N GLU A 75 -15.62 5.36 6.56
CA GLU A 75 -16.27 5.94 5.40
C GLU A 75 -16.39 7.47 5.54
N THR A 76 -16.77 7.96 6.72
CA THR A 76 -16.78 9.39 7.03
C THR A 76 -15.37 10.00 6.99
N ALA A 77 -14.36 9.29 7.48
CA ALA A 77 -12.97 9.74 7.41
C ALA A 77 -12.50 9.88 5.96
N LEU A 78 -12.86 8.91 5.10
CA LEU A 78 -12.58 8.96 3.67
C LEU A 78 -13.30 10.12 2.98
N LEU A 79 -14.59 10.32 3.28
CA LEU A 79 -15.40 11.41 2.70
C LEU A 79 -14.87 12.80 3.09
N LEU A 80 -14.44 12.96 4.35
CA LEU A 80 -13.87 14.21 4.85
C LEU A 80 -12.38 14.38 4.52
N GLY A 81 -11.73 13.38 3.93
CA GLY A 81 -10.28 13.40 3.66
C GLY A 81 -9.41 13.47 4.92
N CYS A 82 -9.88 12.94 6.06
CA CYS A 82 -9.19 13.02 7.35
C CYS A 82 -8.93 11.63 7.96
N SER A 83 -8.21 11.60 9.10
CA SER A 83 -7.97 10.34 9.82
C SER A 83 -9.22 9.89 10.59
N THR A 84 -9.38 8.58 10.79
CA THR A 84 -10.45 8.03 11.65
C THR A 84 -10.39 8.59 13.07
N ARG A 85 -9.19 8.87 13.58
CA ARG A 85 -8.98 9.51 14.88
C ARG A 85 -9.56 10.92 14.92
N THR A 86 -9.43 11.67 13.83
CA THR A 86 -10.05 12.99 13.68
C THR A 86 -11.56 12.88 13.77
N VAL A 87 -12.16 11.89 13.09
CA VAL A 87 -13.61 11.67 13.16
C VAL A 87 -14.07 11.32 14.58
N TYR A 88 -13.37 10.43 15.29
CA TYR A 88 -13.68 10.13 16.69
C TYR A 88 -13.61 11.37 17.59
N ARG A 89 -12.60 12.22 17.40
CA ARG A 89 -12.47 13.48 18.12
C ARG A 89 -13.64 14.42 17.81
N LEU A 90 -14.01 14.59 16.55
CA LEU A 90 -15.16 15.42 16.15
C LEU A 90 -16.50 14.91 16.69
N ILE A 91 -16.65 13.60 16.90
CA ILE A 91 -17.81 13.01 17.58
C ILE A 91 -17.79 13.35 19.07
N GLN A 92 -16.63 13.24 19.73
CA GLN A 92 -16.46 13.58 21.15
C GLN A 92 -16.69 15.07 21.41
N ASP A 93 -16.20 15.94 20.50
CA ASP A 93 -16.38 17.38 20.55
C ASP A 93 -17.82 17.81 20.19
N GLY A 94 -18.69 16.87 19.79
CA GLY A 94 -20.09 17.13 19.40
C GLY A 94 -20.27 17.82 18.04
N SER A 95 -19.19 18.03 17.29
CA SER A 95 -19.23 18.63 15.95
C SER A 95 -19.92 17.72 14.93
N ILE A 96 -19.77 16.40 15.07
CA ILE A 96 -20.46 15.39 14.25
C ILE A 96 -21.48 14.65 15.10
N LYS A 97 -22.75 14.70 14.71
CA LYS A 97 -23.82 13.90 15.32
C LYS A 97 -23.70 12.44 14.87
N ALA A 98 -23.42 11.56 15.81
CA ALA A 98 -23.30 10.11 15.57
C ALA A 98 -24.17 9.33 16.54
N VAL A 99 -24.69 8.19 16.09
CA VAL A 99 -25.47 7.25 16.91
C VAL A 99 -24.64 6.00 17.13
N ASN A 100 -24.50 5.58 18.38
CA ASN A 100 -23.86 4.33 18.73
C ASN A 100 -24.90 3.22 18.91
N LEU A 101 -24.90 2.22 18.03
CA LEU A 101 -25.85 1.11 18.04
C LEU A 101 -25.32 -0.13 18.78
N SER A 102 -23.99 -0.27 18.94
CA SER A 102 -23.33 -1.40 19.63
C SER A 102 -21.86 -1.09 19.90
N GLN A 103 -21.12 -1.93 20.65
CA GLN A 103 -19.73 -1.69 21.10
C GLN A 103 -18.74 -1.20 20.02
N ARG A 104 -18.99 -1.49 18.74
CA ARG A 104 -18.18 -1.03 17.60
C ARG A 104 -19.00 -0.55 16.41
N LEU A 105 -20.26 -0.15 16.65
CA LEU A 105 -21.23 0.13 15.58
C LEU A 105 -21.74 1.56 15.67
N ILE A 106 -20.86 2.49 15.31
CA ILE A 106 -21.18 3.91 15.19
C ILE A 106 -21.69 4.19 13.77
N ARG A 107 -22.78 4.94 13.67
CA ARG A 107 -23.40 5.41 12.43
C ARG A 107 -23.55 6.92 12.44
N ILE A 108 -23.16 7.53 11.33
CA ILE A 108 -23.20 8.99 11.13
C ILE A 108 -24.15 9.25 9.97
N ASN A 109 -25.08 10.19 10.15
CA ASN A 109 -25.97 10.61 9.07
C ASN A 109 -25.19 11.48 8.09
N LYS A 110 -25.19 11.10 6.81
CA LYS A 110 -24.48 11.84 5.77
C LYS A 110 -24.98 13.28 5.65
N LYS A 111 -26.28 13.53 5.82
CA LYS A 111 -26.87 14.88 5.74
C LYS A 111 -26.31 15.83 6.80
N SER A 112 -26.00 15.34 8.00
CA SER A 112 -25.42 16.16 9.07
C SER A 112 -23.97 16.55 8.82
N LEU A 113 -23.28 15.94 7.86
CA LEU A 113 -21.90 16.32 7.51
C LEU A 113 -21.84 17.52 6.57
N ASN A 114 -22.89 17.76 5.79
CA ASN A 114 -22.95 18.89 4.85
C ASN A 114 -22.89 20.26 5.56
N SER A 115 -23.23 20.35 6.85
CA SER A 115 -23.09 21.59 7.61
C SER A 115 -21.64 21.92 7.97
N LEU A 116 -20.72 20.95 7.92
CA LEU A 116 -19.31 21.12 8.29
C LEU A 116 -18.43 21.50 7.10
N ILE A 117 -18.86 21.17 5.89
CA ILE A 117 -18.17 21.53 4.64
C ILE A 117 -19.16 22.33 3.80
N PRO A 118 -18.99 23.66 3.66
CA PRO A 118 -19.74 24.43 2.70
C PRO A 118 -19.45 23.85 1.31
N GLN A 119 -20.49 23.35 0.64
CA GLN A 119 -20.38 23.03 -0.78
C GLN A 119 -20.38 24.36 -1.53
N ALA A 120 -19.26 24.66 -2.22
CA ALA A 120 -19.18 25.76 -3.18
C ALA A 120 -19.90 25.38 -4.48
#